data_AF-A0A3P1VFW4-F1
#
_entry.id   AF-A0A3P1VFW4-F1
#
_cell.length_a   1.000
_cell.length_b   1.000
_cell.length_c   1.000
_cell.angle_alpha   90.00
_cell.angle_beta   90.00
_cell.angle_gamma   90.00
#
_symmetry.space_group_name_H-M   'P 1'
#
loop_
_entity.id
_entity.type
_entity.pdbx_description
1 polymer ?
#
loop_
_entity_poly.entity_id
_entity_poly.type
_entity_poly.pdbx_seq_one_letter_code
_entity_poly.pdbx_strand_id
1 'polypeptide(L)'
;MKFVRSTLGYMIAGMIVMSVWGAFATAYGIAGGYFAALIIIGPMWFMNHYLGLIKHDSDSAFVDMGLGIALCGIFRDAFMNGFSTVMDSVPTILLVVLGAVLGGLFAAKIEEDMEKD
;
A
#
# COMPACT_ATOMS: atom_id res chain seq x y z
N MET A 1 -13.52 7.16 -18.09
CA MET A 1 -12.11 7.36 -17.66
C MET A 1 -11.76 6.83 -16.26
N LYS A 2 -12.72 6.35 -15.44
CA LYS A 2 -12.43 5.88 -14.06
C LYS A 2 -11.36 4.79 -14.01
N PHE A 3 -11.51 3.74 -14.84
CA PHE A 3 -10.53 2.65 -14.95
C PHE A 3 -9.10 3.15 -15.22
N VAL A 4 -8.95 4.06 -16.20
CA VAL A 4 -7.63 4.62 -16.57
C VAL A 4 -7.03 5.41 -15.40
N ARG A 5 -7.82 6.27 -14.74
CA ARG A 5 -7.36 7.04 -13.57
C ARG A 5 -6.88 6.13 -12.45
N SER A 6 -7.66 5.10 -12.12
CA SER A 6 -7.32 4.17 -11.04
C SER A 6 -6.10 3.33 -11.41
N THR A 7 -6.00 2.88 -12.66
CA THR A 7 -4.81 2.17 -13.17
C THR A 7 -3.55 3.03 -12.99
N LEU A 8 -3.62 4.32 -13.34
CA LEU A 8 -2.49 5.25 -13.16
C LEU A 8 -2.16 5.46 -11.67
N GLY A 9 -3.18 5.62 -10.82
CA GLY A 9 -2.99 5.78 -9.37
C GLY A 9 -2.27 4.59 -8.74
N TYR A 10 -2.75 3.37 -9.01
CA TYR A 10 -2.10 2.13 -8.54
C TYR A 10 -0.69 1.97 -9.10
N MET A 11 -0.51 2.20 -10.41
CA MET A 11 0.77 2.05 -11.09
C MET A 11 1.84 2.98 -10.51
N ILE A 12 1.53 4.28 -10.39
CA ILE A 12 2.50 5.27 -9.91
C ILE A 12 2.86 5.01 -8.44
N ALA A 13 1.87 4.71 -7.59
CA ALA A 13 2.13 4.39 -6.19
C ALA A 13 3.05 3.17 -6.04
N GLY A 14 2.74 2.07 -6.75
CA GLY A 14 3.59 0.87 -6.74
C GLY A 14 5.00 1.13 -7.26
N MET A 15 5.13 1.79 -8.42
CA MET A 15 6.44 2.05 -9.02
C MET A 15 7.32 2.93 -8.14
N ILE A 16 6.79 4.02 -7.57
CA ILE A 16 7.60 4.95 -6.76
C ILE A 16 8.07 4.27 -5.47
N VAL A 17 7.19 3.53 -4.78
CA VAL A 17 7.59 2.80 -3.57
C VAL A 17 8.69 1.79 -3.89
N MET A 18 8.50 0.97 -4.94
CA MET A 18 9.44 -0.11 -5.28
C MET A 18 10.75 0.36 -5.90
N SER A 19 10.82 1.59 -6.41
CA SER A 19 12.05 2.16 -6.99
C SER A 19 12.84 3.07 -6.05
N VAL A 20 12.15 3.79 -5.15
CA VAL A 20 12.77 4.87 -4.37
C VAL A 20 12.95 4.49 -2.89
N TRP A 21 12.00 3.76 -2.30
CA TRP A 21 12.01 3.50 -0.86
C TRP A 21 13.29 2.80 -0.39
N GLY A 22 13.70 1.76 -1.12
CA GLY A 22 14.90 0.98 -0.79
C GLY A 22 16.18 1.81 -0.78
N ALA A 23 16.28 2.83 -1.63
CA ALA A 23 17.43 3.72 -1.68
C ALA A 23 17.56 4.55 -0.39
N PHE A 24 16.46 5.13 0.10
CA PHE A 24 16.45 5.88 1.36
C PHE A 24 16.71 4.99 2.56
N ALA A 25 16.04 3.83 2.62
CA ALA A 25 16.22 2.88 3.72
C ALA A 25 17.66 2.35 3.79
N THR A 26 18.30 2.12 2.64
CA THR A 26 19.70 1.68 2.58
C THR A 26 20.66 2.78 3.01
N ALA A 27 20.45 4.03 2.57
CA ALA A 27 21.35 5.14 2.86
C ALA A 27 21.25 5.65 4.31
N TYR A 28 20.06 5.63 4.90
CA TYR A 28 19.79 6.27 6.20
C TYR A 28 19.14 5.33 7.23
N GLY A 29 19.12 4.02 6.96
CA GLY A 29 18.53 3.02 7.84
C GLY A 29 17.04 3.26 8.10
N ILE A 30 16.61 3.02 9.34
CA ILE A 30 15.20 3.16 9.73
C ILE A 30 14.68 4.59 9.56
N ALA A 31 15.52 5.60 9.81
CA ALA A 31 15.16 7.01 9.61
C ALA A 31 14.86 7.29 8.13
N GLY A 32 15.63 6.70 7.22
CA GLY A 32 15.37 6.73 5.78
C GLY A 32 14.04 6.09 5.39
N GLY A 33 13.67 4.99 6.05
CA GLY A 33 12.37 4.35 5.87
C GLY A 33 11.21 5.25 6.29
N TYR A 34 11.28 5.87 7.46
CA TYR A 34 10.25 6.84 7.91
C TYR A 34 10.17 8.07 7.01
N PHE A 35 11.33 8.58 6.58
CA PHE A 35 11.37 9.69 5.64
C PHE A 35 10.71 9.32 4.30
N ALA A 36 11.07 8.16 3.73
CA ALA A 36 10.45 7.63 2.51
C ALA A 36 8.94 7.45 2.66
N ALA A 37 8.47 6.95 3.82
CA ALA A 37 7.05 6.85 4.11
C ALA A 37 6.36 8.21 3.98
N LEU A 38 6.92 9.27 4.58
CA LEU A 38 6.35 10.61 4.51
C LEU A 38 6.31 11.15 3.07
N ILE A 39 7.45 11.12 2.37
CA ILE A 39 7.59 11.78 1.06
C ILE A 39 7.01 10.98 -0.11
N ILE A 40 6.79 9.68 0.06
CA ILE A 40 6.16 8.83 -0.95
C ILE A 40 4.68 8.64 -0.61
N ILE A 41 4.36 8.11 0.57
CA ILE A 41 2.98 7.74 0.92
C ILE A 41 2.10 8.97 1.07
N GLY A 42 2.59 10.05 1.68
CA GLY A 42 1.81 11.30 1.84
C GLY A 42 1.31 11.87 0.52
N PRO A 43 2.20 12.19 -0.45
CA PRO A 43 1.79 12.68 -1.76
C PRO A 43 0.95 11.68 -2.56
N MET A 44 1.28 10.39 -2.52
CA MET A 44 0.49 9.36 -3.21
C MET A 44 -0.91 9.23 -2.62
N TRP A 45 -1.05 9.33 -1.29
CA TRP A 45 -2.34 9.36 -0.63
C TRP A 45 -3.18 10.56 -1.10
N PHE A 46 -2.58 11.76 -1.13
CA PHE A 46 -3.26 12.97 -1.63
C PHE A 46 -3.72 12.81 -3.08
N MET A 47 -2.84 12.33 -3.97
CA MET A 47 -3.19 12.11 -5.37
C MET A 47 -4.27 11.04 -5.54
N ASN A 48 -4.16 9.93 -4.82
CA ASN A 48 -5.07 8.80 -4.99
C ASN A 48 -6.43 9.06 -4.38
N HIS A 49 -6.50 9.61 -3.17
CA HIS A 49 -7.75 9.74 -2.42
C HIS A 49 -8.35 11.14 -2.48
N TYR A 50 -7.54 12.19 -2.33
CA TYR A 50 -8.06 13.56 -2.34
C TYR A 50 -8.35 14.06 -3.76
N LEU A 51 -7.41 13.89 -4.70
CA LEU A 51 -7.66 14.18 -6.12
C LEU A 51 -8.45 13.07 -6.83
N GLY A 52 -8.62 11.92 -6.17
CA GLY A 52 -9.46 10.82 -6.61
C GLY A 52 -8.93 10.09 -7.85
N LEU A 53 -7.62 9.87 -7.98
CA LEU A 53 -7.13 8.95 -9.02
C LEU A 53 -7.70 7.56 -8.81
N ILE A 54 -7.79 7.11 -7.55
CA ILE A 54 -8.52 5.92 -7.19
C ILE A 54 -9.84 6.34 -6.54
N LYS A 55 -10.95 5.85 -7.08
CA LYS A 55 -12.28 6.25 -6.61
C LYS A 55 -12.61 5.47 -5.35
N HIS A 56 -12.92 6.19 -4.27
CA HIS A 56 -13.57 5.64 -3.09
C HIS A 56 -15.02 6.10 -3.03
N ASP A 57 -15.88 5.22 -2.54
CA ASP A 57 -17.18 5.63 -2.02
C ASP A 57 -16.99 6.14 -0.59
N SER A 58 -17.92 6.95 -0.08
CA SER A 58 -17.78 7.67 1.19
C SER A 58 -17.44 6.77 2.38
N ASP A 59 -17.87 5.51 2.31
CA ASP A 59 -17.81 4.54 3.42
C ASP A 59 -16.81 3.41 3.09
N SER A 60 -15.88 3.65 2.17
CA SER A 60 -14.86 2.66 1.76
C SER A 60 -13.54 2.89 2.49
N ALA A 61 -12.99 1.83 3.09
CA ALA A 61 -11.65 1.87 3.67
C ALA A 61 -10.55 2.19 2.62
N PHE A 62 -9.58 3.01 3.00
CA PHE A 62 -8.45 3.47 2.16
C PHE A 62 -7.34 2.40 2.00
N VAL A 63 -7.70 1.16 1.70
CA VAL A 63 -6.79 -0.02 1.66
C VAL A 63 -6.19 -0.27 0.27
N ASP A 64 -6.74 0.39 -0.74
CA ASP A 64 -6.51 0.16 -2.15
C ASP A 64 -5.06 0.44 -2.61
N MET A 65 -4.47 1.58 -2.25
CA MET A 65 -3.11 1.94 -2.68
C MET A 65 -2.09 0.92 -2.14
N GLY A 66 -2.32 0.39 -0.93
CA GLY A 66 -1.50 -0.67 -0.34
C GLY A 66 -1.53 -1.97 -1.15
N LEU A 67 -2.70 -2.34 -1.68
CA LEU A 67 -2.82 -3.51 -2.58
C LEU A 67 -2.05 -3.29 -3.89
N GLY A 68 -2.15 -2.09 -4.48
CA GLY A 68 -1.38 -1.76 -5.69
C GLY A 68 0.13 -1.85 -5.48
N ILE A 69 0.62 -1.34 -4.35
CA ILE A 69 2.03 -1.44 -3.94
C ILE A 69 2.42 -2.92 -3.73
N ALA A 70 1.61 -3.69 -3.01
CA ALA A 70 1.88 -5.11 -2.73
C ALA A 70 2.00 -5.93 -4.03
N LEU A 71 1.04 -5.78 -4.95
CA LEU A 71 1.07 -6.46 -6.25
C LEU A 71 2.31 -6.06 -7.05
N CYS A 72 2.64 -4.77 -7.09
CA CYS A 72 3.84 -4.29 -7.77
C CYS A 72 5.11 -4.94 -7.21
N GLY A 73 5.25 -5.00 -5.88
CA GLY A 73 6.40 -5.63 -5.21
C GLY A 73 6.50 -7.13 -5.49
N ILE A 74 5.39 -7.87 -5.33
CA ILE A 74 5.35 -9.32 -5.56
C ILE A 74 5.76 -9.65 -7.00
N PHE A 75 5.15 -8.99 -7.99
CA PHE A 75 5.45 -9.29 -9.40
C PHE A 75 6.84 -8.80 -9.81
N ARG A 76 7.27 -7.62 -9.35
CA ARG A 76 8.66 -7.15 -9.57
C ARG A 76 9.65 -8.20 -9.10
N ASP A 77 9.54 -8.64 -7.85
CA ASP A 77 10.52 -9.53 -7.26
C ASP A 77 10.40 -10.95 -7.83
N ALA A 78 9.20 -11.41 -8.20
CA ALA A 78 9.02 -12.65 -8.94
C ALA A 78 9.72 -12.62 -10.31
N PHE A 79 9.64 -11.51 -11.04
CA PHE A 79 10.30 -11.35 -12.33
C PHE A 79 11.81 -11.18 -12.21
N MET A 80 12.29 -10.51 -11.16
CA MET A 80 13.72 -10.27 -10.95
C MET A 80 14.46 -11.46 -10.34
N ASN A 81 13.80 -12.15 -9.39
CA ASN A 81 14.44 -13.17 -8.54
C ASN A 81 13.85 -14.57 -8.73
N GLY A 82 12.81 -14.71 -9.57
CA GLY A 82 12.12 -15.97 -9.84
C GLY A 82 10.90 -16.19 -8.93
N PHE A 83 9.87 -16.87 -9.47
CA PHE A 83 8.61 -17.13 -8.76
C PHE A 83 8.74 -18.02 -7.52
N SER A 84 9.85 -18.76 -7.36
CA SER A 84 10.13 -19.51 -6.13
C SER A 84 10.22 -18.57 -4.92
N THR A 85 10.74 -17.35 -5.09
CA THR A 85 10.84 -16.37 -4.00
C THR A 85 9.48 -15.91 -3.48
N VAL A 86 8.45 -15.92 -4.33
CA VAL A 86 7.06 -15.66 -3.92
C VAL A 86 6.58 -16.79 -3.01
N MET A 87 6.88 -18.04 -3.37
CA MET A 87 6.53 -19.22 -2.56
C MET A 87 7.24 -19.19 -1.20
N ASP A 88 8.52 -18.83 -1.19
CA ASP A 88 9.30 -18.69 0.04
C ASP A 88 8.75 -17.56 0.94
N SER A 89 8.12 -16.55 0.34
CA SER A 89 7.53 -15.40 1.05
C SER A 89 6.12 -15.64 1.56
N VAL A 90 5.47 -16.78 1.23
CA VAL A 90 4.08 -17.09 1.63
C VAL A 90 3.84 -16.95 3.13
N PRO A 91 4.71 -17.44 4.05
CA PRO A 91 4.50 -17.26 5.49
C PRO A 91 4.41 -15.78 5.89
N THR A 92 5.26 -14.93 5.32
CA THR A 92 5.25 -13.48 5.58
C THR A 92 3.99 -12.84 5.01
N ILE A 93 3.59 -13.20 3.79
CA ILE A 93 2.36 -12.70 3.17
C ILE A 93 1.14 -13.08 4.02
N LEU A 94 1.08 -14.30 4.56
CA LEU A 94 0.00 -14.73 5.44
C LEU A 94 -0.07 -13.88 6.72
N LEU A 95 1.07 -13.58 7.35
CA LEU A 95 1.12 -12.70 8.53
C LEU A 95 0.65 -11.28 8.20
N VAL A 96 1.04 -10.74 7.04
CA VAL A 96 0.57 -9.42 6.57
C VAL A 96 -0.94 -9.43 6.36
N VAL A 97 -1.49 -10.47 5.73
CA VAL A 97 -2.94 -10.61 5.53
C VAL A 97 -3.67 -10.71 6.86
N LEU A 98 -3.17 -11.51 7.81
CA LEU A 98 -3.75 -11.62 9.16
C LEU A 98 -3.74 -10.27 9.88
N GLY A 99 -2.62 -9.54 9.83
CA GLY A 99 -2.52 -8.20 10.40
C GLY A 99 -3.50 -7.21 9.76
N ALA A 100 -3.65 -7.25 8.43
CA ALA A 100 -4.60 -6.40 7.71
C ALA A 100 -6.05 -6.71 8.09
N VAL A 101 -6.41 -7.99 8.23
CA VAL A 101 -7.75 -8.42 8.68
C VAL A 101 -8.03 -7.93 10.10
N LEU A 102 -7.10 -8.15 11.03
CA LEU A 102 -7.25 -7.71 12.42
C LEU A 102 -7.35 -6.18 12.52
N GLY A 103 -6.53 -5.44 11.77
CA GLY A 103 -6.60 -3.99 11.71
C GLY A 103 -7.93 -3.48 11.15
N GLY A 104 -8.44 -4.10 10.09
CA GLY A 104 -9.75 -3.78 9.52
C GLY A 104 -10.91 -4.04 10.48
N LEU A 105 -10.89 -5.17 11.19
CA LEU A 105 -11.89 -5.49 12.22
C LEU A 105 -11.84 -4.50 13.39
N PHE A 106 -10.64 -4.12 13.83
CA PHE A 106 -10.47 -3.14 14.89
C PHE A 106 -10.99 -1.76 14.46
N ALA A 107 -10.67 -1.31 13.23
CA ALA A 107 -11.18 -0.06 12.69
C ALA A 107 -12.71 -0.02 12.64
N ALA A 108 -13.34 -1.10 12.18
CA ALA A 108 -14.81 -1.21 12.17
C ALA A 108 -15.41 -1.10 13.58
N LYS A 109 -14.77 -1.67 14.60
CA LYS A 109 -15.22 -1.53 16.00
C LYS A 109 -15.07 -0.13 16.57
N ILE A 110 -14.05 0.61 16.14
CA ILE A 110 -13.89 2.02 16.51
C ILE A 110 -14.97 2.88 15.84
N GLU A 111 -15.26 2.63 14.56
CA GLU A 111 -16.33 3.33 13.83
C GLU A 111 -17.71 3.09 14.48
N GLU A 112 -18.07 1.84 14.77
CA GLU A 112 -19.30 1.50 15.51
C GLU A 112 -19.40 2.20 16.88
N ASP A 113 -18.27 2.45 17.54
CA ASP A 113 -18.24 3.11 18.85
C ASP A 113 -18.44 4.62 18.72
N MET A 114 -17.76 5.23 17.73
CA MET A 114 -17.87 6.66 17.41
C MET A 114 -19.28 7.07 16.94
N GLU A 115 -20.04 6.16 16.33
CA GLU A 115 -21.43 6.41 15.92
C GLU A 115 -22.43 6.51 17.10
N LYS A 116 -22.03 6.11 18.31
CA LYS A 116 -22.89 6.17 19.50
C LYS A 116 -22.87 7.54 20.18
N ASP A 117 -21.88 8.38 19.87
CA ASP A 117 -21.72 9.75 20.37
C ASP A 117 -22.48 10.76 19.49
#